data_AF-A0A7I8ICP4-F1
#
_entry.id   AF-A0A7I8ICP4-F1
#
_cell.length_a   1.000
_cell.length_b   1.000
_cell.length_c   1.000
_cell.angle_alpha   90.00
_cell.angle_beta   90.00
_cell.angle_gamma   90.00
#
_symmetry.space_group_name_H-M   'P 1'
#
loop_
_entity.id
_entity.type
_entity.pdbx_description
1 polymer ?
#
loop_
_entity_poly.entity_id
_entity_poly.type
_entity_poly.pdbx_seq_one_letter_code
_entity_poly.pdbx_strand_id
1 'polypeptide(L)'
;MNSLKAVQTCFFPIIPSFRSKSRRKPTAVCRGSSNGSDSDSSSSSSSPQEGDKRKQEILARIVMLQTQKVRLTDFLDERSAYLTQFAEDANAEFDQIGEEALKELDEASARIMGNLEARMQAFEETAAENRQEIEKNEKILEEFEEKVERDRNEGLFFKNLGGKKPQDQSEAKVAAKLEAKKLKELAKEKAGSKGRRSIYLALMALLGAGIANAAFGYPAVEWRKAAALGFLFLALVAQYVYELRLSSEGDETNEKKD
;
A
#
# COMPACT_ATOMS: atom_id res chain seq x y z
N MET A 1 18.23 11.48 -2.60
CA MET A 1 18.49 12.02 -3.95
C MET A 1 17.20 11.93 -4.71
N ASN A 2 16.59 13.09 -4.93
CA ASN A 2 15.42 13.26 -5.78
C ASN A 2 15.94 13.44 -7.22
N SER A 3 15.44 12.66 -8.17
CA SER A 3 15.47 13.04 -9.58
C SER A 3 14.06 12.92 -10.12
N LEU A 4 13.50 14.11 -10.37
CA LEU A 4 12.14 14.38 -10.79
C LEU A 4 11.92 13.82 -12.20
N LYS A 5 10.89 12.97 -12.37
CA LYS A 5 10.32 12.69 -13.69
C LYS A 5 9.49 13.90 -14.10
N ALA A 6 9.86 14.51 -15.23
CA ALA A 6 9.13 15.58 -15.86
C ALA A 6 7.74 15.08 -16.30
N VAL A 7 6.69 15.72 -15.78
CA VAL A 7 5.31 15.57 -16.27
C VAL A 7 5.19 16.45 -17.51
N GLN A 8 5.06 15.80 -18.66
CA GLN A 8 4.72 16.45 -19.92
C GLN A 8 3.24 16.82 -19.88
N THR A 9 2.94 18.07 -19.55
CA THR A 9 1.58 18.62 -19.60
C THR A 9 1.18 18.84 -21.06
N CYS A 10 0.22 18.07 -21.55
CA CYS A 10 -0.41 18.31 -22.84
C CYS A 10 -1.20 19.62 -22.78
N PHE A 11 -0.87 20.54 -23.69
CA PHE A 11 -1.58 21.78 -23.94
C PHE A 11 -3.01 21.48 -24.40
N PHE A 12 -3.99 22.11 -23.74
CA PHE A 12 -5.36 22.20 -24.22
C PHE A 12 -5.40 22.97 -25.56
N PRO A 13 -6.01 22.44 -26.64
CA PRO A 13 -6.36 23.26 -27.76
C PRO A 13 -7.59 24.10 -27.40
N ILE A 14 -7.39 25.42 -27.38
CA ILE A 14 -8.45 26.43 -27.33
C ILE A 14 -9.37 26.20 -28.55
N ILE A 15 -10.62 25.88 -28.29
CA ILE A 15 -11.68 25.75 -29.31
C ILE A 15 -11.92 27.12 -29.95
N PRO A 16 -11.70 27.32 -31.27
CA PRO A 16 -12.19 28.52 -31.92
C PRO A 16 -13.71 28.42 -32.10
N SER A 17 -14.46 29.34 -31.48
CA SER A 17 -15.88 29.50 -31.75
C SER A 17 -16.09 29.89 -33.22
N PHE A 18 -16.57 28.98 -34.05
CA PHE A 18 -17.03 29.32 -35.39
C PHE A 18 -18.33 30.11 -35.30
N ARG A 19 -18.21 31.43 -35.39
CA ARG A 19 -19.35 32.35 -35.54
C ARG A 19 -19.92 32.19 -36.94
N SER A 20 -20.95 31.35 -37.07
CA SER A 20 -21.73 31.19 -38.30
C SER A 20 -22.38 32.53 -38.68
N LYS A 21 -21.83 33.22 -39.68
CA LYS A 21 -22.51 34.33 -40.36
C LYS A 21 -23.46 33.73 -41.39
N SER A 22 -24.74 33.65 -41.03
CA SER A 22 -25.84 33.38 -41.96
C SER A 22 -25.88 34.47 -43.04
N ARG A 23 -25.30 34.20 -44.22
CA ARG A 23 -25.57 34.97 -45.44
C ARG A 23 -26.81 34.40 -46.10
N ARG A 24 -27.97 35.00 -45.82
CA ARG A 24 -29.16 34.84 -46.64
C ARG A 24 -28.87 35.44 -48.03
N LYS A 25 -28.85 34.60 -49.07
CA LYS A 25 -28.93 35.04 -50.47
C LYS A 25 -30.41 35.08 -50.87
N PRO A 26 -30.93 36.14 -51.51
CA PRO A 26 -32.27 36.12 -52.06
C PRO A 26 -32.28 35.26 -53.34
N THR A 27 -33.19 34.29 -53.38
CA THR A 27 -33.58 33.57 -54.60
C THR A 27 -34.39 34.52 -55.49
N ALA A 28 -33.77 35.01 -56.56
CA ALA A 28 -34.47 35.69 -57.63
C ALA A 28 -35.32 34.66 -58.41
N VAL A 29 -36.63 34.72 -58.21
CA VAL A 29 -37.62 33.98 -58.99
C VAL A 29 -37.72 34.64 -60.37
N CYS A 30 -37.22 33.98 -61.41
CA CYS A 30 -37.47 34.41 -62.79
C CYS A 30 -38.90 34.04 -63.18
N ARG A 31 -39.72 35.09 -63.29
CA ARG A 31 -41.11 35.10 -63.77
C ARG A 31 -41.10 34.90 -65.29
N GLY A 32 -41.77 33.85 -65.76
CA GLY A 32 -41.99 33.58 -67.18
C GLY A 32 -42.81 34.69 -67.83
N SER A 33 -42.39 35.14 -69.01
CA SER A 33 -43.16 36.02 -69.88
C SER A 33 -43.57 35.21 -71.10
N SER A 34 -44.85 34.89 -71.17
CA SER A 34 -45.51 34.41 -72.38
C SER A 34 -45.66 35.57 -73.35
N ASN A 35 -45.24 35.39 -74.61
CA ASN A 35 -45.89 36.06 -75.73
C ASN A 35 -45.96 35.05 -76.88
N GLY A 36 -47.19 34.78 -77.31
CA GLY A 36 -47.50 33.93 -78.44
C GLY A 36 -47.24 34.64 -79.77
N SER A 37 -46.98 33.84 -80.79
CA SER A 37 -47.25 34.16 -82.19
C SER A 37 -47.32 32.83 -82.93
N ASP A 38 -48.51 32.52 -83.43
CA ASP A 38 -48.85 31.37 -84.24
C ASP A 38 -48.17 31.43 -85.62
N SER A 39 -47.79 30.27 -86.16
CA SER A 39 -47.69 30.01 -87.61
C SER A 39 -47.69 28.50 -87.83
N ASP A 40 -48.74 28.04 -88.51
CA ASP A 40 -49.04 26.65 -88.86
C ASP A 40 -47.97 25.95 -89.70
N SER A 41 -47.82 24.63 -89.55
CA SER A 41 -47.95 23.66 -90.67
C SER A 41 -47.65 22.19 -90.30
N SER A 42 -48.60 21.33 -90.69
CA SER A 42 -48.49 19.90 -91.10
C SER A 42 -48.08 18.81 -90.08
N SER A 43 -49.10 18.11 -89.58
CA SER A 43 -49.27 16.65 -89.51
C SER A 43 -48.04 15.72 -89.65
N SER A 44 -47.78 14.90 -88.62
CA SER A 44 -47.69 13.43 -88.79
C SER A 44 -47.60 12.66 -87.46
N SER A 45 -48.47 11.65 -87.35
CA SER A 45 -48.32 10.34 -86.69
C SER A 45 -47.70 10.23 -85.28
N SER A 46 -48.54 9.81 -84.34
CA SER A 46 -48.19 9.21 -83.04
C SER A 46 -47.46 7.86 -83.21
N SER A 47 -46.16 7.85 -82.92
CA SER A 47 -45.34 6.66 -82.64
C SER A 47 -44.84 6.74 -81.18
N PRO A 48 -44.40 5.62 -80.54
CA PRO A 48 -43.91 5.66 -79.18
C PRO A 48 -42.69 6.57 -79.15
N GLN A 49 -42.78 7.72 -78.48
CA GLN A 49 -41.69 8.70 -78.45
C GLN A 49 -40.45 8.06 -77.82
N GLU A 50 -39.51 7.65 -78.66
CA GLU A 50 -38.16 7.31 -78.24
C GLU A 50 -37.54 8.56 -77.63
N GLY A 51 -37.44 8.56 -76.29
CA GLY A 51 -36.98 9.72 -75.54
C GLY A 51 -35.56 10.13 -75.93
N ASP A 52 -35.31 11.43 -75.96
CA ASP A 52 -33.99 12.00 -76.27
C ASP A 52 -32.90 11.38 -75.38
N LYS A 53 -31.95 10.66 -76.00
CA LYS A 53 -30.87 9.93 -75.33
C LYS A 53 -30.06 10.83 -74.38
N ARG A 54 -29.89 12.11 -74.70
CA ARG A 54 -29.18 13.07 -73.83
C ARG A 54 -29.95 13.37 -72.55
N LYS A 55 -31.29 13.48 -72.64
CA LYS A 55 -32.15 13.71 -71.47
C LYS A 55 -32.19 12.49 -70.56
N GLN A 56 -32.22 11.29 -71.14
CA GLN A 56 -32.16 10.04 -70.40
C GLN A 56 -30.84 9.88 -69.64
N GLU A 57 -29.70 10.22 -70.25
CA GLU A 57 -28.40 10.18 -69.59
C GLU A 57 -28.31 11.18 -68.42
N ILE A 58 -28.80 12.41 -68.61
CA ILE A 58 -28.84 13.42 -67.55
C ILE A 58 -29.73 12.95 -66.39
N LEU A 59 -30.88 12.38 -66.69
CA LEU A 59 -31.78 11.83 -65.67
C LEU A 59 -31.12 10.68 -64.90
N ALA A 60 -30.43 9.77 -65.58
CA ALA A 60 -29.69 8.68 -64.94
C ALA A 60 -28.59 9.21 -64.00
N ARG A 61 -27.85 10.25 -64.41
CA ARG A 61 -26.84 10.90 -63.55
C ARG A 61 -27.47 11.57 -62.32
N ILE A 62 -28.62 12.22 -62.47
CA ILE A 62 -29.36 12.82 -61.35
C ILE A 62 -29.79 11.74 -60.35
N VAL A 63 -30.38 10.65 -60.83
CA VAL A 63 -30.81 9.53 -59.97
C VAL A 63 -29.62 8.90 -59.26
N MET A 64 -28.49 8.71 -59.95
CA MET A 64 -27.27 8.20 -59.34
C MET A 64 -26.75 9.11 -58.23
N LEU A 65 -26.68 10.43 -58.48
CA LEU A 65 -26.26 11.41 -57.47
C LEU A 65 -27.20 11.48 -56.28
N GLN A 66 -28.52 11.42 -56.52
CA GLN A 66 -29.51 11.37 -55.46
C GLN A 66 -29.35 10.10 -54.61
N THR A 67 -29.10 8.95 -55.24
CA THR A 67 -28.87 7.68 -54.55
C THR A 67 -27.60 7.74 -53.69
N GLN A 68 -26.50 8.28 -54.23
CA GLN A 68 -25.25 8.46 -53.48
C GLN A 68 -25.43 9.42 -52.31
N LYS A 69 -26.19 10.50 -52.49
CA LYS A 69 -26.53 11.43 -51.41
C LYS A 69 -27.27 10.73 -50.28
N VAL A 70 -28.31 9.95 -50.59
CA VAL A 70 -29.09 9.22 -49.57
C VAL A 70 -28.17 8.27 -48.80
N ARG A 71 -27.32 7.49 -49.48
CA ARG A 71 -26.37 6.57 -48.83
C ARG A 71 -25.38 7.29 -47.91
N LEU A 72 -24.87 8.43 -48.33
CA LEU A 72 -23.91 9.20 -47.53
C LEU A 72 -24.57 9.83 -46.31
N THR A 73 -25.81 10.32 -46.46
CA THR A 73 -26.59 10.82 -45.33
C THR A 73 -26.89 9.71 -44.33
N ASP A 74 -27.33 8.54 -44.79
CA ASP A 74 -27.62 7.39 -43.92
C ASP A 74 -26.39 6.92 -43.14
N PHE A 75 -25.22 6.82 -43.80
CA PHE A 75 -23.96 6.50 -43.13
C PHE A 75 -23.54 7.56 -42.10
N LEU A 76 -23.76 8.84 -42.42
CA LEU A 76 -23.44 9.94 -41.51
C LEU A 76 -24.35 9.92 -40.29
N ASP A 77 -25.65 9.65 -40.48
CA ASP A 77 -26.63 9.55 -39.41
C ASP A 77 -26.30 8.34 -38.50
N GLU A 78 -25.99 7.16 -39.06
CA GLU A 78 -25.57 5.97 -38.32
C GLU A 78 -24.31 6.24 -37.48
N ARG A 79 -23.28 6.87 -38.07
CA ARG A 79 -22.05 7.20 -37.35
C ARG A 79 -22.27 8.25 -36.28
N SER A 80 -23.16 9.21 -36.51
CA SER A 80 -23.50 10.23 -35.52
C SER A 80 -24.25 9.62 -34.33
N ALA A 81 -25.16 8.68 -34.58
CA ALA A 81 -25.87 7.94 -33.55
C ALA A 81 -24.88 7.08 -32.73
N TYR A 82 -23.99 6.34 -33.40
CA TYR A 82 -22.97 5.54 -32.71
C TYR A 82 -22.06 6.39 -31.81
N LEU A 83 -21.60 7.55 -32.30
CA LEU A 83 -20.75 8.44 -31.49
C LEU A 83 -21.51 9.03 -30.30
N THR A 84 -22.81 9.29 -30.47
CA THR A 84 -23.66 9.78 -29.37
C THR A 84 -23.82 8.69 -28.31
N GLN A 85 -24.15 7.46 -28.71
CA GLN A 85 -24.24 6.32 -27.81
C GLN A 85 -22.92 6.06 -27.09
N PHE A 86 -21.79 6.08 -27.81
CA PHE A 86 -20.48 5.91 -27.21
C PHE A 86 -20.17 6.98 -26.15
N ALA A 87 -20.58 8.23 -26.38
CA ALA A 87 -20.39 9.30 -25.41
C ALA A 87 -21.30 9.13 -24.17
N GLU A 88 -22.54 8.68 -24.37
CA GLU A 88 -23.48 8.39 -23.27
C GLU A 88 -23.00 7.19 -22.43
N ASP A 89 -22.60 6.10 -23.08
CA ASP A 89 -22.06 4.90 -22.43
C ASP A 89 -20.78 5.23 -21.65
N ALA A 90 -19.85 5.99 -22.25
CA ALA A 90 -18.63 6.41 -21.55
C ALA A 90 -18.94 7.27 -20.32
N ASN A 91 -19.88 8.22 -20.42
CA ASN A 91 -20.28 9.02 -19.26
C ASN A 91 -20.90 8.16 -18.16
N ALA A 92 -21.76 7.21 -18.52
CA ALA A 92 -22.36 6.30 -17.55
C ALA A 92 -21.32 5.41 -16.86
N GLU A 93 -20.32 4.89 -17.60
CA GLU A 93 -19.21 4.13 -17.02
C GLU A 93 -18.33 5.02 -16.11
N PHE A 94 -18.06 6.27 -16.48
CA PHE A 94 -17.30 7.20 -15.64
C PHE A 94 -18.04 7.52 -14.33
N ASP A 95 -19.35 7.78 -14.41
CA ASP A 95 -20.17 8.04 -13.24
C ASP A 95 -20.22 6.81 -12.33
N GLN A 96 -20.38 5.61 -12.90
CA GLN A 96 -20.36 4.35 -12.15
C GLN A 96 -19.02 4.14 -11.43
N ILE A 97 -17.90 4.33 -12.11
CA ILE A 97 -16.56 4.21 -11.51
C ILE A 97 -16.37 5.25 -10.39
N GLY A 98 -16.85 6.48 -10.61
CA GLY A 98 -16.80 7.54 -9.62
C GLY A 98 -17.59 7.19 -8.35
N GLU A 99 -18.81 6.68 -8.50
CA GLU A 99 -19.66 6.25 -7.39
C GLU A 99 -19.07 5.04 -6.65
N GLU A 100 -18.54 4.05 -7.37
CA GLU A 100 -17.91 2.87 -6.76
C GLU A 100 -16.66 3.24 -5.97
N ALA A 101 -15.81 4.12 -6.52
CA ALA A 101 -14.62 4.60 -5.83
C ALA A 101 -14.95 5.40 -4.56
N LEU A 102 -15.99 6.24 -4.60
CA LEU A 102 -16.46 6.96 -3.41
C LEU A 102 -17.01 6.00 -2.34
N LYS A 103 -17.77 4.99 -2.77
CA LYS A 103 -18.32 3.98 -1.86
C LYS A 103 -17.22 3.16 -1.19
N GLU A 104 -16.21 2.71 -1.94
CA GLU A 104 -15.06 1.98 -1.39
C GLU A 104 -14.27 2.86 -0.41
N LEU A 105 -14.09 4.14 -0.72
CA LEU A 105 -13.43 5.10 0.16
C LEU A 105 -14.19 5.29 1.48
N ASP A 106 -15.52 5.46 1.41
CA ASP A 106 -16.36 5.61 2.60
C ASP A 106 -16.33 4.35 3.47
N GLU A 107 -16.37 3.17 2.86
CA GLU A 107 -16.26 1.89 3.57
C GLU A 107 -14.88 1.73 4.24
N ALA A 108 -13.80 2.08 3.53
CA ALA A 108 -12.44 2.06 4.09
C ALA A 108 -12.30 3.05 5.25
N SER A 109 -12.86 4.26 5.11
CA SER A 109 -12.90 5.27 6.15
C SER A 109 -13.64 4.78 7.40
N ALA A 110 -14.83 4.19 7.23
CA ALA A 110 -15.61 3.62 8.33
C ALA A 110 -14.84 2.50 9.06
N ARG A 111 -14.15 1.62 8.31
CA ARG A 111 -13.31 0.55 8.90
C ARG A 111 -12.14 1.12 9.70
N ILE A 112 -11.45 2.14 9.19
CA ILE A 112 -10.33 2.79 9.89
C ILE A 112 -10.83 3.47 11.17
N MET A 113 -11.93 4.21 11.08
CA MET A 113 -12.50 4.92 12.21
C MET A 113 -12.96 3.94 13.30
N GLY A 114 -13.63 2.85 12.93
CA GLY A 114 -14.02 1.80 13.87
C GLY A 114 -12.82 1.12 14.53
N ASN A 115 -11.72 0.89 13.80
CA ASN A 115 -10.50 0.33 14.39
C ASN A 115 -9.83 1.31 15.36
N LEU A 116 -9.79 2.60 15.00
CA LEU A 116 -9.24 3.65 15.83
C LEU A 116 -10.03 3.80 17.14
N GLU A 117 -11.36 3.79 17.07
CA GLU A 117 -12.24 3.85 18.23
C GLU A 117 -12.05 2.63 19.15
N ALA A 118 -12.00 1.42 18.59
CA ALA A 118 -11.71 0.21 19.36
C ALA A 118 -10.35 0.27 20.07
N ARG A 119 -9.31 0.77 19.39
CA ARG A 119 -7.99 0.97 20.00
C ARG A 119 -7.99 2.05 21.07
N MET A 120 -8.69 3.15 20.84
CA MET A 120 -8.82 4.24 21.80
C MET A 120 -9.52 3.76 23.07
N GLN A 121 -10.61 3.00 22.93
CA GLN A 121 -11.33 2.41 24.05
C GLN A 121 -10.45 1.45 24.85
N ALA A 122 -9.71 0.56 24.18
CA ALA A 122 -8.77 -0.35 24.85
C ALA A 122 -7.66 0.42 25.59
N PHE A 123 -7.19 1.54 25.03
CA PHE A 123 -6.24 2.43 25.70
C PHE A 123 -6.84 3.10 26.93
N GLU A 124 -8.09 3.55 26.86
CA GLU A 124 -8.80 4.17 27.99
C GLU A 124 -9.02 3.16 29.12
N GLU A 125 -9.43 1.95 28.79
CA GLU A 125 -9.57 0.84 29.75
C GLU A 125 -8.21 0.51 30.41
N THR A 126 -7.16 0.33 29.61
CA THR A 126 -5.81 0.05 30.13
C THR A 126 -5.29 1.21 31.00
N ALA A 127 -5.57 2.46 30.63
CA ALA A 127 -5.15 3.62 31.41
C ALA A 127 -5.92 3.72 32.73
N ALA A 128 -7.22 3.38 32.74
CA ALA A 128 -8.03 3.31 33.94
C ALA A 128 -7.55 2.20 34.89
N GLU A 129 -7.24 1.01 34.36
CA GLU A 129 -6.67 -0.09 35.14
C GLU A 129 -5.32 0.29 35.76
N ASN A 130 -4.42 0.89 34.97
CA ASN A 130 -3.10 1.31 35.45
C ASN A 130 -3.21 2.37 36.56
N ARG A 131 -4.15 3.33 36.44
CA ARG A 131 -4.43 4.28 37.53
C ARG A 131 -4.86 3.58 38.82
N GLN A 132 -5.78 2.61 38.72
CA GLN A 132 -6.22 1.84 39.89
C GLN A 132 -5.08 1.01 40.48
N GLU A 133 -4.17 0.49 39.66
CA GLU A 133 -3.00 -0.25 40.14
C GLU A 133 -2.03 0.66 40.88
N ILE A 134 -1.77 1.86 40.36
CA ILE A 134 -0.94 2.88 41.03
C ILE A 134 -1.55 3.26 42.38
N GLU A 135 -2.85 3.52 42.46
CA GLU A 135 -3.52 3.85 43.72
C GLU A 135 -3.44 2.72 44.77
N LYS A 136 -3.50 1.45 44.34
CA LYS A 136 -3.31 0.30 45.22
C LYS A 136 -1.85 0.18 45.69
N ASN A 137 -0.91 0.38 44.76
CA ASN A 137 0.52 0.34 45.06
C ASN A 137 0.92 1.47 46.02
N GLU A 138 0.32 2.64 45.90
CA GLU A 138 0.54 3.78 46.81
C GLU A 138 0.07 3.45 48.23
N LYS A 139 -1.11 2.84 48.40
CA LYS A 139 -1.58 2.37 49.72
C LYS A 139 -0.65 1.31 50.34
N ILE A 140 -0.18 0.36 49.54
CA ILE A 140 0.77 -0.67 50.02
C ILE A 140 2.09 0.00 50.45
N LEU A 141 2.53 1.05 49.73
CA LEU A 141 3.73 1.80 50.07
C LEU A 141 3.55 2.59 51.37
N GLU A 142 2.39 3.23 51.56
CA GLU A 142 2.04 3.93 52.81
C GLU A 142 2.04 2.96 54.01
N GLU A 143 1.41 1.78 53.88
CA GLU A 143 1.43 0.75 54.93
C GLU A 143 2.84 0.23 55.23
N PHE A 144 3.68 0.10 54.20
CA PHE A 144 5.07 -0.30 54.35
C PHE A 144 5.89 0.77 55.07
N GLU A 145 5.74 2.04 54.70
CA GLU A 145 6.44 3.16 55.34
C GLU A 145 6.05 3.27 56.82
N GLU A 146 4.77 3.18 57.14
CA GLU A 146 4.28 3.18 58.52
C GLU A 146 4.86 2.01 59.33
N LYS A 147 4.94 0.82 58.71
CA LYS A 147 5.57 -0.35 59.34
C LYS A 147 7.05 -0.14 59.59
N VAL A 148 7.79 0.43 58.64
CA VAL A 148 9.21 0.74 58.78
C VAL A 148 9.43 1.78 59.87
N GLU A 149 8.60 2.82 59.96
CA GLU A 149 8.67 3.82 61.02
C GLU A 149 8.43 3.20 62.40
N ARG A 150 7.42 2.33 62.53
CA ARG A 150 7.18 1.56 63.75
C ARG A 150 8.37 0.66 64.11
N ASP A 151 8.87 -0.14 63.17
CA ASP A 151 10.01 -1.04 63.38
C ASP A 151 11.30 -0.28 63.75
N ARG A 152 11.50 0.92 63.20
CA ARG A 152 12.61 1.83 63.53
C ARG A 152 12.46 2.39 64.94
N ASN A 153 11.27 2.87 65.30
CA ASN A 153 10.98 3.41 66.63
C ASN A 153 11.05 2.33 67.72
N GLU A 154 10.73 1.08 67.38
CA GLU A 154 10.82 -0.07 68.28
C GLU A 154 12.23 -0.71 68.35
N GLY A 155 13.20 -0.21 67.56
CA GLY A 155 14.58 -0.71 67.54
C GLY A 155 14.73 -2.17 67.08
N LEU A 156 13.71 -2.71 66.38
CA LEU A 156 13.65 -4.09 65.91
C LEU A 156 14.72 -4.39 64.84
N PHE A 157 15.15 -3.37 64.09
CA PHE A 157 16.18 -3.49 63.05
C PHE A 157 17.53 -3.98 63.62
N PHE A 158 17.90 -3.57 64.83
CA PHE A 158 19.17 -3.94 65.46
C PHE A 158 19.09 -5.21 66.31
N LYS A 159 17.90 -5.58 66.80
CA LYS A 159 17.70 -6.84 67.54
C LYS A 159 17.98 -8.07 66.66
N ASN A 160 17.66 -8.00 65.37
CA ASN A 160 17.96 -9.09 64.42
C ASN A 160 19.45 -9.16 64.01
N LEU A 161 20.22 -8.10 64.19
CA LEU A 161 21.67 -8.08 63.88
C LEU A 161 22.53 -8.58 65.05
N GLY A 162 22.12 -8.35 66.30
CA GLY A 162 22.86 -8.78 67.50
C GLY A 162 22.73 -10.27 67.86
N GLY A 163 21.82 -11.01 67.20
CA GLY A 163 21.49 -12.40 67.56
C GLY A 163 22.31 -13.50 66.88
N LYS A 164 23.08 -13.20 65.82
CA LYS A 164 23.92 -14.20 65.15
C LYS A 164 25.32 -14.22 65.75
N LYS A 165 25.61 -15.25 66.56
CA LYS A 165 26.99 -15.59 66.96
C LYS A 165 27.85 -15.77 65.70
N PRO A 166 29.14 -15.38 65.71
CA PRO A 166 30.03 -15.57 64.57
C PRO A 166 30.18 -17.07 64.33
N GLN A 167 29.49 -17.58 63.30
CA GLN A 167 29.66 -18.93 62.81
C GLN A 167 31.02 -18.99 62.10
N ASP A 168 31.80 -20.03 62.39
CA ASP A 168 33.20 -20.18 61.99
C ASP A 168 33.45 -19.78 60.53
N GLN A 169 34.48 -18.96 60.30
CA GLN A 169 34.87 -18.46 58.97
C GLN A 169 35.12 -19.59 57.95
N SER A 170 35.39 -20.80 58.41
CA SER A 170 35.53 -22.01 57.59
C SER A 170 34.18 -22.46 57.02
N GLU A 171 33.11 -22.49 57.82
CA GLU A 171 31.77 -22.86 57.40
C GLU A 171 31.15 -21.80 56.48
N ALA A 172 31.37 -20.51 56.78
CA ALA A 172 30.96 -19.42 55.90
C ALA A 172 31.65 -19.46 54.53
N LYS A 173 32.95 -19.80 54.48
CA LYS A 173 33.67 -20.00 53.20
C LYS A 173 33.22 -21.25 52.47
N VAL A 174 32.86 -22.32 53.17
CA VAL A 174 32.33 -23.55 52.58
C VAL A 174 30.91 -23.31 52.04
N ALA A 175 30.06 -22.59 52.76
CA ALA A 175 28.74 -22.18 52.33
C ALA A 175 28.81 -21.23 51.13
N ALA A 176 29.71 -20.23 51.14
CA ALA A 176 29.92 -19.33 50.01
C ALA A 176 30.45 -20.08 48.76
N LYS A 177 31.32 -21.07 48.94
CA LYS A 177 31.77 -21.94 47.83
C LYS A 177 30.65 -22.85 47.33
N LEU A 178 29.75 -23.31 48.20
CA LEU A 178 28.57 -24.08 47.82
C LEU A 178 27.55 -23.22 47.07
N GLU A 179 27.32 -21.99 47.51
CA GLU A 179 26.45 -21.03 46.81
C GLU A 179 27.04 -20.63 45.46
N ALA A 180 28.34 -20.38 45.37
CA ALA A 180 29.01 -20.13 44.10
C ALA A 180 28.92 -21.34 43.14
N LYS A 181 28.98 -22.57 43.67
CA LYS A 181 28.75 -23.79 42.88
C LYS A 181 27.30 -23.92 42.42
N LYS A 182 26.32 -23.64 43.29
CA LYS A 182 24.90 -23.61 42.95
C LYS A 182 24.59 -22.55 41.88
N LEU A 183 25.17 -21.35 42.00
CA LEU A 183 25.04 -20.30 40.99
C LEU A 183 25.72 -20.69 39.67
N LYS A 184 26.84 -21.42 39.72
CA LYS A 184 27.50 -21.96 38.52
C LYS A 184 26.67 -23.07 37.85
N GLU A 185 26.01 -23.94 38.62
CA GLU A 185 25.09 -24.94 38.11
C GLU A 185 23.82 -24.32 37.53
N LEU A 186 23.20 -23.36 38.22
CA LEU A 186 22.06 -22.60 37.71
C LEU A 186 22.43 -21.79 36.46
N ALA A 187 23.65 -21.24 36.41
CA ALA A 187 24.17 -20.59 35.22
C ALA A 187 24.40 -21.59 34.08
N LYS A 188 24.86 -22.82 34.36
CA LYS A 188 25.04 -23.91 33.36
C LYS A 188 23.70 -24.47 32.87
N GLU A 189 22.69 -24.56 33.73
CA GLU A 189 21.33 -24.97 33.35
C GLU A 189 20.63 -23.89 32.51
N LYS A 190 20.89 -22.62 32.79
CA LYS A 190 20.43 -21.48 31.96
C LYS A 190 21.28 -21.29 30.69
N ALA A 191 22.54 -21.68 30.67
CA ALA A 191 23.49 -21.50 29.56
C ALA A 191 23.63 -22.80 28.74
N GLY A 192 22.99 -22.83 27.57
CA GLY A 192 22.90 -24.03 26.73
C GLY A 192 21.47 -24.36 26.29
N SER A 193 20.48 -23.61 26.80
CA SER A 193 19.09 -23.72 26.37
C SER A 193 18.93 -23.53 24.86
N LYS A 194 18.16 -24.42 24.23
CA LYS A 194 17.83 -24.40 22.79
C LYS A 194 17.35 -23.03 22.29
N GLY A 195 16.71 -22.23 23.16
CA GLY A 195 16.24 -20.88 22.84
C GLY A 195 17.37 -19.88 22.55
N ARG A 196 18.46 -19.89 23.32
CA ARG A 196 19.59 -18.97 23.12
C ARG A 196 20.33 -19.27 21.81
N ARG A 197 20.53 -20.55 21.49
CA ARG A 197 21.10 -20.97 20.20
C ARG A 197 20.29 -20.54 18.99
N SER A 198 18.96 -20.65 19.09
CA SER A 198 18.07 -20.19 18.03
C SER A 198 18.20 -18.69 17.81
N ILE A 199 18.36 -17.90 18.88
CA ILE A 199 18.60 -16.46 18.80
C ILE A 199 19.94 -16.15 18.13
N TYR A 200 21.03 -16.83 18.49
CA TYR A 200 22.33 -16.64 17.81
C TYR A 200 22.28 -17.04 16.34
N LEU A 201 21.60 -18.14 15.99
CA LEU A 201 21.41 -18.56 14.60
C LEU A 201 20.59 -17.54 13.80
N ALA A 202 19.53 -16.98 14.39
CA ALA A 202 18.73 -15.93 13.77
C ALA A 202 19.55 -14.63 13.55
N LEU A 203 20.34 -14.21 14.54
CA LEU A 203 21.24 -13.05 14.41
C LEU A 203 22.33 -13.29 13.36
N MET A 204 22.90 -14.49 13.32
CA MET A 204 23.87 -14.89 12.30
C MET A 204 23.26 -14.87 10.89
N ALA A 205 22.03 -15.35 10.72
CA ALA A 205 21.32 -15.31 9.45
C ALA A 205 21.01 -13.87 9.01
N LEU A 206 20.54 -13.02 9.92
CA LEU A 206 20.26 -11.61 9.66
C LEU A 206 21.53 -10.85 9.27
N LEU A 207 22.62 -11.06 10.03
CA LEU A 207 23.91 -10.41 9.79
C LEU A 207 24.56 -10.93 8.49
N GLY A 208 24.44 -12.22 8.18
CA GLY A 208 24.88 -12.82 6.93
C GLY A 208 24.14 -12.25 5.71
N ALA A 209 22.81 -12.08 5.81
CA ALA A 209 22.01 -11.41 4.77
C ALA A 209 22.43 -9.94 4.58
N GLY A 210 22.72 -9.23 5.69
CA GLY A 210 23.23 -7.86 5.66
C GLY A 210 24.59 -7.74 4.95
N ILE A 211 25.51 -8.68 5.20
CA ILE A 211 26.82 -8.75 4.54
C ILE A 211 26.66 -9.06 3.04
N ALA A 212 25.80 -10.03 2.68
CA ALA A 212 25.53 -10.35 1.29
C ALA A 212 24.95 -9.15 0.53
N ASN A 213 23.97 -8.45 1.11
CA ASN A 213 23.40 -7.25 0.52
C ASN A 213 24.43 -6.12 0.37
N ALA A 214 25.32 -5.94 1.36
CA ALA A 214 26.39 -4.94 1.30
C ALA A 214 27.49 -5.30 0.27
N ALA A 215 27.75 -6.59 0.06
CA ALA A 215 28.77 -7.08 -0.87
C ALA A 215 28.29 -7.15 -2.33
N PHE A 216 27.00 -7.46 -2.55
CA PHE A 216 26.45 -7.71 -3.89
C PHE A 216 25.50 -6.60 -4.40
N GLY A 217 24.98 -5.74 -3.52
CA GLY A 217 23.91 -4.78 -3.87
C GLY A 217 24.35 -3.40 -4.39
N TYR A 218 25.63 -3.01 -4.23
CA TYR A 218 26.11 -1.67 -4.61
C TYR A 218 27.54 -1.69 -5.17
N PRO A 219 27.87 -0.93 -6.25
CA PRO A 219 29.22 -0.86 -6.82
C PRO A 219 30.21 -0.03 -5.98
N ALA A 220 29.73 0.67 -4.95
CA ALA A 220 30.53 1.47 -4.02
C ALA A 220 30.57 0.79 -2.64
N VAL A 221 31.22 -0.38 -2.57
CA VAL A 221 31.38 -1.12 -1.31
C VAL A 221 32.35 -0.35 -0.41
N GLU A 222 31.84 0.22 0.68
CA GLU A 222 32.67 0.75 1.76
C GLU A 222 33.30 -0.41 2.53
N TRP A 223 34.45 -0.91 2.05
CA TRP A 223 35.20 -2.03 2.63
C TRP A 223 35.43 -1.91 4.14
N ARG A 224 35.46 -0.68 4.68
CA ARG A 224 35.55 -0.43 6.12
C ARG A 224 34.31 -0.91 6.88
N LYS A 225 33.11 -0.66 6.35
CA LYS A 225 31.84 -1.11 6.94
C LYS A 225 31.65 -2.61 6.76
N ALA A 226 32.01 -3.14 5.59
CA ALA A 226 31.98 -4.58 5.34
C ALA A 226 32.96 -5.35 6.25
N ALA A 227 34.18 -4.82 6.46
CA ALA A 227 35.15 -5.40 7.39
C ALA A 227 34.66 -5.35 8.85
N ALA A 228 34.07 -4.23 9.28
CA ALA A 228 33.50 -4.12 10.63
C ALA A 228 32.37 -5.14 10.86
N LEU A 229 31.48 -5.32 9.88
CA LEU A 229 30.43 -6.34 9.93
C LEU A 229 31.01 -7.76 9.91
N GLY A 230 32.08 -7.99 9.14
CA GLY A 230 32.81 -9.26 9.14
C GLY A 230 33.43 -9.60 10.49
N PHE A 231 34.07 -8.63 11.17
CA PHE A 231 34.59 -8.82 12.52
C PHE A 231 33.49 -9.11 13.54
N LEU A 232 32.35 -8.41 13.44
CA LEU A 232 31.19 -8.64 14.31
C LEU A 232 30.61 -10.05 14.10
N PHE A 233 30.55 -10.50 12.86
CA PHE A 233 30.12 -11.86 12.52
C PHE A 233 31.08 -12.91 13.09
N LEU A 234 32.40 -12.69 12.98
CA LEU A 234 33.41 -13.59 13.56
C LEU A 234 33.31 -13.68 15.10
N ALA A 235 33.05 -12.56 15.76
CA ALA A 235 32.83 -12.52 17.21
C ALA A 235 31.57 -13.31 17.61
N LEU A 236 30.49 -13.20 16.82
CA LEU A 236 29.24 -13.92 17.04
C LEU A 236 29.41 -15.44 16.82
N VAL A 237 30.21 -15.85 15.83
CA VAL A 237 30.62 -17.26 15.64
C VAL A 237 31.41 -17.77 16.84
N ALA A 238 32.36 -17.00 17.37
CA ALA A 238 33.14 -17.39 18.54
C ALA A 238 32.24 -17.59 19.77
N GLN A 239 31.26 -16.70 19.98
CA GLN A 239 30.27 -16.81 21.06
C GLN A 239 29.37 -18.04 20.88
N TYR A 240 28.94 -18.33 19.64
CA TYR A 240 28.17 -19.52 19.32
C TYR A 240 28.96 -20.83 19.56
N VAL A 241 30.23 -20.89 19.15
CA VAL A 241 31.11 -22.04 19.37
C VAL A 241 31.39 -22.25 20.86
N TYR A 242 31.57 -21.18 21.63
CA TYR A 242 31.73 -21.25 23.08
C TYR A 242 30.50 -21.88 23.76
N GLU A 243 29.29 -21.47 23.36
CA GLU A 243 28.05 -22.08 23.85
C GLU A 243 27.82 -23.52 23.37
N LEU A 244 28.37 -23.88 22.20
CA LEU A 244 28.35 -25.25 21.70
C LEU A 244 29.23 -26.15 22.58
N ARG A 245 30.44 -25.69 22.91
CA ARG A 245 31.39 -26.39 23.78
C ARG A 245 30.85 -26.57 25.20
N LEU A 246 30.26 -25.52 25.77
CA LEU A 246 29.71 -25.56 27.14
C LEU A 246 28.60 -26.61 27.31
N SER A 247 27.88 -26.90 26.23
CA SER A 247 26.80 -27.88 26.23
C SER A 247 27.23 -29.27 25.85
N SER A 248 28.24 -29.42 24.98
CA SER A 248 28.85 -30.73 24.71
C SER A 248 29.44 -31.33 25.99
N GLU A 249 30.00 -30.48 26.86
CA GLU A 249 30.49 -30.86 28.19
C GLU A 249 29.36 -31.11 29.22
N GLY A 250 28.10 -30.85 28.84
CA GLY A 250 26.91 -31.26 29.59
C GLY A 250 26.48 -32.69 29.26
N ASP A 251 26.54 -33.07 27.98
CA ASP A 251 26.12 -34.40 27.52
C ASP A 251 27.09 -35.52 27.95
N GLU A 252 28.40 -35.27 27.98
CA GLU A 252 29.38 -36.30 28.40
C GLU A 252 29.27 -36.70 29.89
N THR A 253 28.61 -35.90 30.73
CA THR A 253 28.35 -36.27 32.12
C THR A 253 27.13 -37.15 32.32
N ASN A 254 26.28 -37.31 31.30
CA ASN A 254 25.12 -38.20 31.35
C ASN A 254 25.39 -39.59 30.74
N GLU A 255 26.39 -39.76 29.86
CA GLU A 255 26.73 -41.07 29.28
C GLU A 255 27.65 -41.96 30.15
N LYS A 256 28.21 -41.46 31.25
CA LYS A 256 29.05 -42.26 32.18
C LYS A 256 28.28 -42.84 33.38
N LYS A 257 26.94 -42.84 33.31
CA LYS A 257 26.06 -43.49 34.28
C LYS A 257 25.01 -44.32 33.53
N ASP A 258 25.48 -45.34 32.82
CA ASP A 258 24.69 -46.53 32.49
C ASP A 258 25.59 -47.77 32.69
#